data_AF-A0A964EJH5-F1
#
_entry.id   AF-A0A964EJH5-F1
#
_cell.length_a   1.000
_cell.length_b   1.000
_cell.length_c   1.000
_cell.angle_alpha   90.00
_cell.angle_beta   90.00
_cell.angle_gamma   90.00
#
_symmetry.space_group_name_H-M   'P 1'
#
loop_
_entity.id
_entity.type
_entity.pdbx_description
1 polymer ?
#
loop_
_entity_poly.entity_id
_entity_poly.type
_entity_poly.pdbx_seq_one_letter_code
_entity_poly.pdbx_strand_id
1 'polypeptide(L)'
;MKNTLLLILPALIAISCAPKDRPEPAPLLGTWKLLTGTTINGRDTSTVDYTQGQEMIKIITPTHFAFMRHDLNGGKDSTAVYVAGGGRVGIKGNIYTEYLDYLNYREWEGGVFELEYTVRGDTLITKGVEKVEEAGVDQVNVETYVRVK
;
A
#
# COMPACT_ATOMS: atom_id res chain seq x y z
N MET A 1 -61.52 44.41 5.02
CA MET A 1 -61.08 43.11 4.48
C MET A 1 -59.90 43.32 3.55
N LYS A 2 -58.67 43.13 4.04
CA LYS A 2 -57.45 42.96 3.22
C LYS A 2 -56.55 41.98 3.99
N ASN A 3 -56.55 40.73 3.54
CA ASN A 3 -55.73 39.65 4.07
C ASN A 3 -54.26 39.97 3.78
N THR A 4 -53.48 40.22 4.81
CA THR A 4 -52.02 40.27 4.68
C THR A 4 -51.52 38.86 4.95
N LEU A 5 -51.35 38.07 3.88
CA LEU A 5 -50.78 36.73 3.94
C LEU A 5 -49.26 36.86 4.13
N LEU A 6 -48.80 36.83 5.37
CA LEU A 6 -47.38 36.77 5.69
C LEU A 6 -46.90 35.33 5.45
N LEU A 7 -46.18 35.10 4.34
CA LEU A 7 -45.44 33.87 4.11
C LEU A 7 -44.29 33.78 5.13
N ILE A 8 -44.41 32.90 6.12
CA ILE A 8 -43.30 32.53 6.99
C ILE A 8 -42.51 31.42 6.27
N LEU A 9 -41.32 31.81 5.80
CA LEU A 9 -40.32 30.96 5.15
C LEU A 9 -39.72 29.98 6.18
N PRO A 10 -39.61 28.66 5.91
CA PRO A 10 -39.00 27.73 6.86
C PRO A 10 -37.47 27.88 6.81
N ALA A 11 -36.92 28.67 7.72
CA ALA A 11 -35.48 28.76 7.97
C ALA A 11 -35.06 27.70 9.01
N LEU A 12 -34.90 26.44 8.60
CA LEU A 12 -34.43 25.37 9.49
C LEU A 12 -33.78 24.21 8.71
N ILE A 13 -32.79 24.50 7.86
CA ILE A 13 -31.84 23.47 7.38
C ILE A 13 -30.44 24.07 7.31
N ALA A 14 -29.78 24.22 8.47
CA ALA A 14 -28.36 24.60 8.51
C ALA A 14 -27.63 24.03 9.75
N ILE A 15 -28.01 22.84 10.23
CA ILE A 15 -27.21 22.11 11.23
C ILE A 15 -26.85 20.75 10.65
N SER A 16 -25.95 20.73 9.68
CA SER A 16 -25.23 19.50 9.33
C SER A 16 -23.89 19.81 8.70
N CYS A 17 -23.01 20.43 9.49
CA CYS A 17 -21.57 20.33 9.29
C CYS A 17 -20.92 20.46 10.67
N ALA A 18 -21.07 19.42 11.50
CA ALA A 18 -20.06 19.18 12.50
C ALA A 18 -18.81 18.67 11.76
N PRO A 19 -17.63 19.28 11.91
CA PRO A 19 -16.40 18.61 11.53
C PRO A 19 -16.32 17.36 12.41
N LYS A 20 -16.69 16.20 11.85
CA LYS A 20 -16.20 14.95 12.41
C LYS A 20 -14.69 15.06 12.31
N ASP A 21 -14.01 15.00 13.44
CA ASP A 21 -12.61 14.64 13.52
C ASP A 21 -12.45 13.38 12.67
N ARG A 22 -12.12 13.55 11.39
CA ARG A 22 -11.71 12.42 10.57
C ARG A 22 -10.39 12.04 11.17
N PRO A 23 -10.23 10.78 11.65
CA PRO A 23 -8.91 10.28 11.97
C PRO A 23 -8.01 10.62 10.79
N GLU A 24 -6.90 11.31 11.04
CA GLU A 24 -5.93 11.50 9.97
C GLU A 24 -5.63 10.12 9.37
N PRO A 25 -5.61 9.99 8.03
CA PRO A 25 -5.21 8.75 7.39
C PRO A 25 -3.89 8.31 8.03
N ALA A 26 -3.80 7.05 8.46
CA ALA A 26 -2.54 6.53 8.98
C ALA A 26 -1.41 6.90 8.01
N PRO A 27 -0.24 7.39 8.46
CA PRO A 27 0.81 7.88 7.55
C PRO A 27 1.22 6.89 6.46
N LEU A 28 0.97 5.60 6.67
CA LEU A 28 1.18 4.51 5.73
C LEU A 28 0.27 4.58 4.47
N LEU A 29 -0.93 5.15 4.58
CA LEU A 29 -1.90 5.15 3.48
C LEU A 29 -1.42 6.01 2.31
N GLY A 30 -1.71 5.57 1.09
CA GLY A 30 -1.37 6.26 -0.16
C GLY A 30 -0.66 5.36 -1.16
N THR A 31 -0.10 6.00 -2.18
CA THR A 31 0.67 5.35 -3.24
C THR A 31 2.16 5.58 -3.02
N TRP A 32 2.92 4.51 -3.14
CA TRP A 32 4.34 4.44 -2.83
C TRP A 32 5.09 3.85 -4.02
N LYS A 33 6.17 4.48 -4.45
CA LYS A 33 7.09 3.95 -5.47
C LYS A 33 8.26 3.28 -4.78
N LEU A 34 8.54 2.03 -5.12
CA LEU A 34 9.67 1.29 -4.57
C LEU A 34 10.99 1.86 -5.10
N LEU A 35 11.94 2.10 -4.19
CA LEU A 35 13.29 2.55 -4.51
C LEU A 35 14.25 1.37 -4.45
N THR A 36 14.27 0.67 -3.31
CA THR A 36 15.22 -0.44 -3.07
C THR A 36 14.54 -1.57 -2.32
N GLY A 37 14.89 -2.81 -2.64
CA GLY A 37 14.55 -3.99 -1.86
C GLY A 37 15.82 -4.72 -1.42
N THR A 38 15.91 -5.08 -0.15
CA THR A 38 17.01 -5.85 0.41
C THR A 38 16.49 -7.17 0.97
N THR A 39 17.05 -8.27 0.49
CA THR A 39 16.74 -9.61 0.97
C THR A 39 17.90 -10.13 1.81
N ILE A 40 17.59 -10.71 2.97
CA ILE A 40 18.57 -11.33 3.87
C ILE A 40 18.15 -12.79 4.09
N ASN A 41 19.00 -13.72 3.68
CA ASN A 41 18.81 -15.16 3.89
C ASN A 41 20.05 -15.73 4.59
N GLY A 42 19.94 -15.97 5.90
CA GLY A 42 21.07 -16.39 6.73
C GLY A 42 22.20 -15.36 6.75
N ARG A 43 23.31 -15.66 6.08
CA ARG A 43 24.48 -14.76 5.95
C ARG A 43 24.51 -13.99 4.63
N ASP A 44 23.66 -14.35 3.68
CA ASP A 44 23.62 -13.74 2.36
C ASP A 44 22.68 -12.54 2.39
N THR A 45 23.15 -11.41 1.87
CA THR A 45 22.40 -10.16 1.74
C THR A 45 22.50 -9.68 0.31
N SER A 46 21.35 -9.37 -0.31
CA SER A 46 21.27 -8.82 -1.65
C SER A 46 20.39 -7.59 -1.66
N THR A 47 20.82 -6.53 -2.33
CA THR A 47 20.04 -5.30 -2.49
C THR A 47 19.85 -5.01 -3.98
N VAL A 48 18.60 -4.76 -4.36
CA VAL A 48 18.19 -4.40 -5.71
C VAL A 48 17.73 -2.95 -5.73
N ASP A 49 18.28 -2.17 -6.65
CA ASP A 49 17.79 -0.83 -7.00
C ASP A 49 16.67 -0.95 -8.04
N TYR A 50 15.44 -0.67 -7.62
CA TYR A 50 14.25 -0.73 -8.46
C TYR A 50 14.02 0.54 -9.28
N THR A 51 14.93 1.52 -9.20
CA THR A 51 14.91 2.69 -10.08
C THR A 51 15.58 2.43 -11.43
N GLN A 52 16.23 1.28 -11.60
CA GLN A 52 16.99 0.92 -12.79
C GLN A 52 16.28 -0.17 -13.60
N GLY A 53 15.85 0.17 -14.83
CA GLY A 53 15.30 -0.78 -15.81
C GLY A 53 13.89 -1.32 -15.51
N GLN A 54 13.34 -0.99 -14.34
CA GLN A 54 12.01 -1.41 -13.90
C GLN A 54 11.40 -0.33 -13.01
N GLU A 55 10.13 -0.48 -12.66
CA GLU A 55 9.52 0.27 -11.57
C GLU A 55 8.44 -0.56 -10.88
N MET A 56 8.15 -0.21 -9.63
CA MET A 56 7.09 -0.82 -8.84
C MET A 56 6.38 0.24 -8.02
N ILE A 57 5.04 0.18 -8.01
CA ILE A 57 4.22 0.94 -7.07
C ILE A 57 3.45 0.00 -6.15
N LYS A 58 3.23 0.46 -4.92
CA LYS A 58 2.35 -0.13 -3.92
C LYS A 58 1.30 0.89 -3.50
N ILE A 59 0.04 0.50 -3.55
CA ILE A 59 -1.10 1.30 -3.12
C ILE A 59 -1.60 0.68 -1.82
N ILE A 60 -1.64 1.47 -0.75
CA ILE A 60 -2.14 1.03 0.56
C ILE A 60 -3.35 1.88 0.93
N THR A 61 -4.47 1.21 1.11
CA THR A 61 -5.75 1.80 1.54
C THR A 61 -6.10 1.32 2.95
N PRO A 62 -7.15 1.83 3.60
CA PRO A 62 -7.53 1.37 4.93
C PRO A 62 -7.87 -0.13 5.02
N THR A 63 -8.26 -0.77 3.91
CA THR A 63 -8.76 -2.17 3.93
C THR A 63 -8.02 -3.10 2.99
N HIS A 64 -7.33 -2.56 1.98
CA HIS A 64 -6.64 -3.35 0.96
C HIS A 64 -5.31 -2.72 0.56
N PHE A 65 -4.45 -3.55 0.00
CA PHE A 65 -3.25 -3.13 -0.71
C PHE A 65 -3.23 -3.74 -2.12
N ALA A 66 -2.48 -3.12 -3.01
CA ALA A 66 -2.13 -3.67 -4.31
C ALA A 66 -0.72 -3.22 -4.67
N PHE A 67 0.00 -4.03 -5.44
CA PHE A 67 1.26 -3.64 -6.02
C PHE A 67 1.37 -4.11 -7.46
N MET A 68 2.11 -3.34 -8.25
CA MET A 68 2.41 -3.68 -9.64
C MET A 68 3.86 -3.28 -9.91
N ARG A 69 4.61 -4.22 -10.49
CA ARG A 69 5.98 -4.07 -10.95
C ARG A 69 6.03 -4.41 -12.43
N HIS A 70 6.76 -3.62 -13.20
CA HIS A 70 7.04 -3.95 -14.60
C HIS A 70 8.42 -3.47 -15.02
N ASP A 71 8.95 -4.05 -16.10
CA ASP A 71 10.12 -3.50 -16.79
C ASP A 71 9.78 -2.20 -17.53
N LEU A 72 10.79 -1.36 -17.77
CA LEU A 72 10.63 -0.10 -18.50
C LEU A 72 10.69 -0.25 -20.03
N ASN A 73 11.00 -1.46 -20.53
CA ASN A 73 11.13 -1.75 -21.96
C ASN A 73 9.85 -2.36 -22.58
N GLY A 74 8.79 -2.51 -21.77
CA GLY A 74 7.50 -3.02 -22.20
C GLY A 74 7.51 -4.51 -22.57
N GLY A 75 8.35 -5.31 -21.92
CA GLY A 75 8.43 -6.75 -22.10
C GLY A 75 9.06 -7.21 -23.42
N LYS A 76 9.86 -6.35 -24.07
CA LYS A 76 10.39 -6.57 -25.44
C LYS A 76 11.74 -7.25 -25.51
N ASP A 77 12.42 -7.42 -24.39
CA ASP A 77 13.76 -8.01 -24.33
C ASP A 77 13.87 -9.04 -23.18
N SER A 78 15.09 -9.53 -22.94
CA SER A 78 15.35 -10.54 -21.91
C SER A 78 15.15 -10.04 -20.48
N THR A 79 14.92 -8.75 -20.26
CA THR A 79 14.64 -8.14 -18.94
C THR A 79 13.15 -8.05 -18.64
N ALA A 80 12.29 -8.53 -19.55
CA ALA A 80 10.84 -8.54 -19.41
C ALA A 80 10.40 -9.05 -18.02
N VAL A 81 9.66 -8.22 -17.28
CA VAL A 81 9.08 -8.59 -16.00
C VAL A 81 7.73 -7.91 -15.82
N TYR A 82 6.75 -8.66 -15.32
CA TYR A 82 5.50 -8.12 -14.82
C TYR A 82 5.06 -8.92 -13.60
N VAL A 83 4.89 -8.24 -12.47
CA VAL A 83 4.40 -8.85 -11.23
C VAL A 83 3.31 -7.95 -10.67
N ALA A 84 2.15 -8.52 -10.37
CA ALA A 84 1.06 -7.78 -9.79
C ALA A 84 0.32 -8.64 -8.78
N GLY A 85 0.05 -8.06 -7.62
CA GLY A 85 -0.67 -8.72 -6.55
C GLY A 85 -1.36 -7.75 -5.62
N GLY A 86 -2.10 -8.28 -4.67
CA GLY A 86 -2.83 -7.49 -3.69
C GLY A 86 -3.79 -8.32 -2.86
N GLY A 87 -4.46 -7.64 -1.95
CA GLY A 87 -5.41 -8.28 -1.05
C GLY A 87 -5.77 -7.36 0.11
N ARG A 88 -6.24 -7.94 1.20
CA ARG A 88 -6.66 -7.21 2.40
C ARG A 88 -5.47 -6.77 3.24
N VAL A 89 -5.68 -5.74 4.05
CA VAL A 89 -4.68 -5.24 5.01
C VAL A 89 -5.27 -5.13 6.43
N GLY A 90 -4.46 -5.46 7.42
CA GLY A 90 -4.68 -5.10 8.82
C GLY A 90 -3.62 -4.08 9.27
N ILE A 91 -4.01 -2.99 9.93
CA ILE A 91 -3.06 -1.96 10.40
C ILE A 91 -3.23 -1.78 11.90
N LYS A 92 -2.16 -2.01 12.67
CA LYS A 92 -2.14 -1.85 14.13
C LYS A 92 -0.80 -1.32 14.61
N GLY A 93 -0.77 -0.08 15.08
CA GLY A 93 0.47 0.55 15.52
C GLY A 93 1.46 0.67 14.35
N ASN A 94 2.68 0.18 14.54
CA ASN A 94 3.75 0.13 13.54
C ASN A 94 3.79 -1.19 12.74
N ILE A 95 2.78 -2.04 12.90
CA ILE A 95 2.64 -3.28 12.13
C ILE A 95 1.53 -3.08 11.10
N TYR A 96 1.80 -3.47 9.86
CA TYR A 96 0.78 -3.67 8.85
C TYR A 96 0.90 -5.09 8.27
N THR A 97 -0.22 -5.79 8.22
CA THR A 97 -0.30 -7.20 7.80
C THR A 97 -0.94 -7.26 6.42
N GLU A 98 -0.23 -7.81 5.44
CA GLU A 98 -0.72 -8.10 4.10
C GLU A 98 -1.31 -9.52 4.07
N TYR A 99 -2.61 -9.62 3.77
CA TYR A 99 -3.27 -10.87 3.45
C TYR A 99 -3.32 -10.99 1.93
N LEU A 100 -2.42 -11.79 1.35
CA LEU A 100 -2.23 -11.84 -0.09
C LEU A 100 -3.32 -12.69 -0.76
N ASP A 101 -4.35 -12.02 -1.26
CA ASP A 101 -5.52 -12.66 -1.86
C ASP A 101 -5.30 -12.96 -3.36
N TYR A 102 -4.47 -12.18 -4.04
CA TYR A 102 -4.19 -12.29 -5.48
C TYR A 102 -2.69 -12.09 -5.77
N LEU A 103 -2.08 -12.98 -6.55
CA LEU A 103 -0.76 -12.78 -7.14
C LEU A 103 -0.62 -13.58 -8.45
N ASN A 104 0.14 -13.06 -9.42
CA ASN A 104 0.45 -13.83 -10.64
C ASN A 104 1.35 -15.06 -10.37
N TYR A 105 2.05 -15.10 -9.23
CA TYR A 105 2.72 -16.27 -8.66
C TYR A 105 1.80 -16.92 -7.63
N ARG A 106 0.97 -17.86 -8.09
CA ARG A 106 -0.18 -18.39 -7.33
C ARG A 106 0.22 -19.16 -6.07
N GLU A 107 1.45 -19.69 -6.03
CA GLU A 107 2.05 -20.40 -4.88
C GLU A 107 2.27 -19.50 -3.64
N TRP A 108 2.13 -18.18 -3.78
CA TRP A 108 2.17 -17.24 -2.66
C TRP A 108 0.78 -16.88 -2.13
N GLU A 109 -0.29 -17.17 -2.87
CA GLU A 109 -1.65 -16.77 -2.48
C GLU A 109 -2.08 -17.45 -1.19
N GLY A 110 -2.85 -16.71 -0.37
CA GLY A 110 -3.17 -17.12 0.99
C GLY A 110 -2.06 -16.84 2.00
N GLY A 111 -0.89 -16.39 1.54
CA GLY A 111 0.20 -15.91 2.39
C GLY A 111 -0.24 -14.75 3.29
N VAL A 112 0.29 -14.75 4.51
CA VAL A 112 0.07 -13.69 5.50
C VAL A 112 1.43 -13.14 5.89
N PHE A 113 1.64 -11.86 5.60
CA PHE A 113 2.93 -11.20 5.79
C PHE A 113 2.76 -10.08 6.80
N GLU A 114 3.38 -10.22 7.97
CA GLU A 114 3.45 -9.13 8.95
C GLU A 114 4.68 -8.27 8.67
N LEU A 115 4.45 -6.97 8.47
CA LEU A 115 5.51 -6.02 8.18
C LEU A 115 5.57 -4.94 9.25
N GLU A 116 6.74 -4.76 9.84
CA GLU A 116 7.07 -3.54 10.57
C GLU A 116 7.23 -2.41 9.57
N TYR A 117 6.61 -1.25 9.82
CA TYR A 117 6.75 -0.08 8.97
C TYR A 117 7.17 1.18 9.74
N THR A 118 7.87 2.08 9.05
CA THR A 118 8.18 3.43 9.54
C THR A 118 7.99 4.43 8.40
N VAL A 119 7.24 5.50 8.68
CA VAL A 119 7.08 6.63 7.75
C VAL A 119 7.78 7.86 8.30
N ARG A 120 8.66 8.47 7.50
CA ARG A 120 9.32 9.76 7.80
C ARG A 120 9.21 10.66 6.58
N GLY A 121 8.36 11.68 6.65
CA GLY A 121 8.08 12.55 5.51
C GLY A 121 7.44 11.77 4.35
N ASP A 122 8.11 11.78 3.20
CA ASP A 122 7.73 11.03 2.00
C ASP A 122 8.41 9.67 1.89
N THR A 123 9.16 9.24 2.91
CA THR A 123 9.84 7.93 2.92
C THR A 123 9.06 6.93 3.75
N LEU A 124 8.80 5.75 3.17
CA LEU A 124 8.29 4.57 3.87
C LEU A 124 9.36 3.48 3.83
N ILE A 125 9.64 2.88 4.99
CA ILE A 125 10.47 1.68 5.09
C ILE A 125 9.60 0.57 5.67
N THR A 126 9.60 -0.60 5.04
CA THR A 126 8.93 -1.81 5.53
C THR A 126 9.96 -2.91 5.75
N LYS A 127 9.68 -3.79 6.73
CA LYS A 127 10.49 -4.97 7.02
C LYS A 127 9.57 -6.13 7.39
N GLY A 128 9.68 -7.24 6.68
CA GLY A 128 8.90 -8.45 6.94
C GLY A 128 9.76 -9.71 6.87
N VAL A 129 9.28 -10.78 7.51
CA VAL A 129 9.79 -12.14 7.27
C VAL A 129 8.89 -12.78 6.23
N GLU A 130 9.47 -13.18 5.10
CA GLU A 130 8.79 -13.91 4.05
C GLU A 130 9.10 -15.39 4.23
N LYS A 131 8.06 -16.16 4.60
CA LYS A 131 8.14 -17.62 4.67
C LYS A 131 7.03 -18.23 3.83
N VAL A 132 7.41 -18.79 2.69
CA VAL A 132 6.49 -19.43 1.73
C VAL A 132 7.05 -20.79 1.40
N GLU A 133 6.52 -21.83 2.06
CA GLU A 133 7.05 -23.20 1.98
C GLU A 133 6.97 -23.77 0.55
N GLU A 134 5.85 -23.53 -0.16
CA GLU A 134 5.65 -23.99 -1.54
C GLU A 134 6.65 -23.36 -2.53
N ALA A 135 7.09 -22.13 -2.25
CA ALA A 135 8.09 -21.42 -3.05
C ALA A 135 9.52 -21.65 -2.56
N GLY A 136 9.72 -22.39 -1.45
CA GLY A 136 11.03 -22.59 -0.84
C GLY A 136 11.66 -21.30 -0.29
N VAL A 137 10.85 -20.31 0.09
CA VAL A 137 11.30 -19.00 0.56
C VAL A 137 11.27 -18.95 2.08
N ASP A 138 12.40 -18.55 2.67
CA ASP A 138 12.55 -18.18 4.08
C ASP A 138 13.62 -17.08 4.17
N GLN A 139 13.19 -15.82 4.25
CA GLN A 139 14.07 -14.66 4.17
C GLN A 139 13.48 -13.44 4.88
N VAL A 140 14.33 -12.48 5.24
CA VAL A 140 13.89 -11.14 5.62
C VAL A 140 13.88 -10.25 4.38
N ASN A 141 12.80 -9.52 4.15
CA ASN A 141 12.69 -8.51 3.11
C ASN A 141 12.59 -7.13 3.75
N VAL A 142 13.42 -6.19 3.30
CA VAL A 142 13.44 -4.78 3.72
C VAL A 142 13.28 -3.91 2.48
N GLU A 143 12.21 -3.13 2.43
CA GLU A 143 11.89 -2.31 1.26
C GLU A 143 11.85 -0.84 1.65
N THR A 144 12.37 0.02 0.78
CA THR A 144 12.32 1.48 0.94
C THR A 144 11.57 2.08 -0.23
N TYR A 145 10.64 2.97 0.09
CA TYR A 145 9.72 3.60 -0.84
C TYR A 145 9.73 5.12 -0.70
N VAL A 146 9.33 5.80 -1.78
CA VAL A 146 8.99 7.22 -1.79
C VAL A 146 7.51 7.41 -2.11
N ARG A 147 6.86 8.37 -1.46
CA ARG A 147 5.45 8.69 -1.69
C ARG A 147 5.26 9.29 -3.09
N VAL A 148 4.26 8.79 -3.82
CA VAL A 148 3.83 9.38 -5.09
C VAL A 148 2.92 10.58 -4.79
N LYS A 149 3.18 11.70 -5.47
CA LYS A 149 2.45 12.97 -5.32
C LYS A 149 1.42 13.17 -6.43
#